data_AF-A0A8S0RE37-F1
#
_entry.id   AF-A0A8S0RE37-F1
#
_cell.length_a   1.000
_cell.length_b   1.000
_cell.length_c   1.000
_cell.angle_alpha   90.00
_cell.angle_beta   90.00
_cell.angle_gamma   90.00
#
_symmetry.space_group_name_H-M   'P 1'
#
loop_
_entity.id
_entity.type
_entity.pdbx_description
1 polymer ?
#
loop_
_entity_poly.entity_id
_entity_poly.type
_entity_poly.pdbx_seq_one_letter_code
_entity_poly.pdbx_strand_id
1 'polypeptide(L)'
;MDACFYYIHQLAKHSKNIKYKATTTNFWFQNKIKDIYPTFAKDPHVLMSKLSLVDIVTGNSLPLSTPWANVDYVFMPILPTNMAHWMLGVLQFRSHTLTVFNSIDKSYRDWKVLQAIKPYVKILHALMNALEISNKDPNYHGPGCVELRSSST
;
A
#
# COMPACT_ATOMS: atom_id res chain seq x y z
N MET A 1 5.11 -15.29 -4.52
CA MET A 1 4.96 -13.84 -4.30
C MET A 1 6.08 -13.31 -3.41
N ASP A 2 6.31 -13.93 -2.25
CA ASP A 2 7.40 -13.54 -1.34
C ASP A 2 8.80 -13.60 -1.99
N ALA A 3 9.08 -14.62 -2.82
CA ALA A 3 10.34 -14.69 -3.58
C ALA A 3 10.51 -13.54 -4.60
N CYS A 4 9.41 -13.13 -5.25
CA CYS A 4 9.44 -12.00 -6.20
C CYS A 4 9.67 -10.67 -5.46
N PHE A 5 9.00 -10.45 -4.33
CA PHE A 5 9.21 -9.25 -3.52
C PHE A 5 10.60 -9.21 -2.90
N TYR A 6 11.13 -10.36 -2.46
CA TYR A 6 12.51 -10.49 -2.03
C TYR A 6 13.47 -10.07 -3.16
N TYR A 7 13.25 -10.55 -4.38
CA TYR A 7 14.08 -10.17 -5.52
C TYR A 7 13.97 -8.67 -5.89
N ILE A 8 12.75 -8.12 -5.92
CA ILE A 8 12.51 -6.68 -6.14
C ILE A 8 13.21 -5.84 -5.07
N HIS A 9 13.14 -6.27 -3.82
CA HIS A 9 13.82 -5.61 -2.71
C HIS A 9 15.34 -5.67 -2.88
N GLN A 10 15.90 -6.83 -3.24
CA GLN A 10 17.33 -6.99 -3.49
C GLN A 10 17.81 -6.10 -4.64
N LEU A 11 17.04 -6.03 -5.72
CA LEU A 11 17.34 -5.14 -6.84
C LEU A 11 17.29 -3.67 -6.42
N ALA A 12 16.21 -3.22 -5.77
CA ALA A 12 16.06 -1.84 -5.34
C ALA A 12 17.14 -1.39 -4.34
N LYS A 13 17.65 -2.32 -3.52
CA LYS A 13 18.69 -2.04 -2.52
C LYS A 13 20.10 -2.04 -3.08
N HIS A 14 20.44 -2.96 -3.99
CA HIS A 14 21.83 -3.21 -4.40
C HIS A 14 22.14 -2.78 -5.84
N SER A 15 21.14 -2.49 -6.66
CA SER A 15 21.37 -2.07 -8.04
C SER A 15 21.83 -0.62 -8.11
N LYS A 16 23.04 -0.39 -8.64
CA LYS A 16 23.55 0.96 -8.95
C LYS A 16 22.78 1.66 -10.07
N ASN A 17 21.97 0.91 -10.82
CA ASN A 17 21.23 1.40 -11.99
C ASN A 17 19.77 1.77 -11.69
N ILE A 18 19.26 1.46 -10.49
CA ILE A 18 17.88 1.78 -10.11
C ILE A 18 17.87 3.15 -9.41
N LYS A 19 17.14 4.09 -10.00
CA LYS A 19 17.05 5.48 -9.51
C LYS A 19 15.98 5.70 -8.43
N TYR A 20 15.11 4.72 -8.19
CA TYR A 20 14.03 4.83 -7.23
C TYR A 20 14.26 3.95 -6.00
N LYS A 21 13.86 4.45 -4.83
CA LYS A 21 13.89 3.69 -3.58
C LYS A 21 12.54 3.02 -3.38
N ALA A 22 12.54 1.75 -2.97
CA ALA A 22 11.30 1.02 -2.74
C ALA A 22 11.38 0.07 -1.54
N THR A 23 10.23 -0.21 -0.96
CA THR A 23 10.05 -1.28 0.03
C THR A 23 8.83 -2.13 -0.33
N THR A 24 8.62 -3.22 0.40
CA THR A 24 7.54 -4.19 0.16
C THR A 24 6.75 -4.44 1.43
N THR A 25 5.45 -4.66 1.33
CA THR A 25 4.66 -5.28 2.41
C THR A 25 4.46 -6.76 2.14
N ASN A 26 3.79 -7.46 3.06
CA ASN A 26 3.57 -8.91 3.00
C ASN A 26 2.11 -9.27 3.28
N PHE A 27 1.82 -10.58 3.27
CA PHE A 27 0.50 -11.13 3.59
C PHE A 27 -0.06 -10.65 4.95
N TRP A 28 0.81 -10.50 5.95
CA TRP A 28 0.43 -10.07 7.29
C TRP A 28 -0.09 -8.64 7.31
N PHE A 29 0.55 -7.73 6.56
CA PHE A 29 0.09 -6.36 6.41
C PHE A 29 -1.32 -6.29 5.84
N GLN A 30 -1.59 -7.04 4.77
CA GLN A 30 -2.94 -7.16 4.20
C GLN A 30 -3.96 -7.59 5.25
N ASN A 31 -3.65 -8.64 6.02
CA ASN A 31 -4.61 -9.19 6.98
C ASN A 31 -4.90 -8.18 8.09
N LYS A 32 -3.88 -7.43 8.55
CA LYS A 32 -4.07 -6.35 9.51
C LYS A 32 -4.97 -5.24 8.96
N ILE A 33 -4.82 -4.85 7.70
CA ILE A 33 -5.72 -3.87 7.05
C ILE A 33 -7.17 -4.39 7.05
N LYS A 34 -7.38 -5.65 6.68
CA LYS A 34 -8.72 -6.25 6.66
C LYS A 34 -9.35 -6.33 8.05
N ASP A 35 -8.56 -6.72 9.05
CA ASP A 35 -8.98 -6.87 10.44
C ASP A 35 -9.33 -5.54 11.11
N ILE A 36 -8.53 -4.50 10.89
CA ILE A 36 -8.77 -3.19 11.50
C ILE A 36 -9.89 -2.40 10.82
N TYR A 37 -10.14 -2.63 9.53
CA TYR A 37 -11.06 -1.78 8.75
C TYR A 37 -12.47 -1.62 9.35
N PRO A 38 -13.14 -2.67 9.86
CA PRO A 38 -14.47 -2.52 10.46
C PRO A 38 -14.49 -1.63 11.72
N THR A 39 -13.42 -1.61 12.50
CA THR A 39 -13.30 -0.76 13.70
C THR A 39 -12.85 0.64 13.31
N PHE A 40 -11.86 0.75 12.43
CA PHE A 40 -11.40 2.02 11.84
C PHE A 40 -12.54 2.80 11.16
N ALA A 41 -13.44 2.11 10.46
CA ALA A 41 -14.58 2.74 9.79
C ALA A 41 -15.58 3.39 10.75
N LYS A 42 -15.59 2.97 12.03
CA LYS A 42 -16.41 3.56 13.10
C LYS A 42 -15.64 4.64 13.86
N ASP A 43 -14.36 4.40 14.10
CA ASP A 43 -13.47 5.30 14.82
C ASP A 43 -12.06 5.29 14.19
N PRO A 44 -11.70 6.35 13.43
CA PRO A 44 -10.37 6.48 12.83
C PRO A 44 -9.21 6.54 13.83
N HIS A 45 -9.46 6.95 15.09
CA HIS A 45 -8.41 7.09 16.11
C HIS A 45 -7.80 5.74 16.52
N VAL A 46 -8.51 4.63 16.28
CA VAL A 46 -8.04 3.26 16.54
C VAL A 46 -6.72 2.96 15.81
N LEU A 47 -6.46 3.60 14.68
CA LEU A 47 -5.25 3.36 13.88
C LEU A 47 -3.96 3.60 14.67
N MET A 48 -3.91 4.66 15.49
CA MET A 48 -2.70 5.03 16.25
C MET A 48 -2.41 4.09 17.41
N SER A 49 -3.43 3.39 17.91
CA SER A 49 -3.26 2.36 18.95
C SER A 49 -2.64 1.05 18.41
N LYS A 50 -2.47 0.92 17.09
CA LYS A 50 -1.99 -0.31 16.45
C LYS A 50 -0.51 -0.21 16.10
N LEU A 51 0.34 -0.36 17.11
CA LEU A 51 1.81 -0.38 17.01
C LEU A 51 2.31 -1.23 15.82
N SER A 52 1.71 -2.40 15.59
CA SER A 52 2.14 -3.28 14.49
C SER A 52 1.96 -2.73 13.07
N LEU A 53 1.03 -1.79 12.82
CA LEU A 53 0.94 -1.12 11.52
C LEU A 53 2.00 -0.03 11.40
N VAL A 54 2.23 0.70 12.50
CA VAL A 54 3.30 1.69 12.61
C VAL A 54 4.66 1.02 12.37
N ASP A 55 4.92 -0.13 12.99
CA ASP A 55 6.17 -0.89 12.83
C ASP A 55 6.44 -1.33 11.39
N ILE A 56 5.39 -1.59 10.60
CA ILE A 56 5.55 -1.93 9.19
C ILE A 56 5.95 -0.68 8.40
N VAL A 57 5.35 0.47 8.71
CA VAL A 57 5.63 1.74 8.03
C VAL A 57 6.99 2.30 8.41
N THR A 58 7.39 2.19 9.66
CA THR A 58 8.71 2.61 10.16
C THR A 58 9.82 1.62 9.80
N GLY A 59 9.49 0.46 9.22
CA GLY A 59 10.47 -0.54 8.79
C GLY A 59 10.95 -1.49 9.89
N ASN A 60 10.38 -1.41 11.10
CA ASN A 60 10.73 -2.25 12.25
C ASN A 60 10.22 -3.70 12.13
N SER A 61 9.15 -3.93 11.37
CA SER A 61 8.45 -5.23 11.35
C SER A 61 9.06 -6.28 10.42
N LEU A 62 9.80 -5.87 9.38
CA LEU A 62 10.28 -6.77 8.33
C LEU A 62 11.81 -6.67 8.22
N PRO A 63 12.54 -7.80 8.25
CA PRO A 63 13.97 -7.79 8.01
C PRO A 63 14.31 -7.05 6.72
N LEU A 64 15.28 -6.14 6.78
CA LEU A 64 15.75 -5.33 5.65
C LEU A 64 14.74 -4.31 5.11
N SER A 65 13.55 -4.16 5.70
CA SER A 65 12.58 -3.15 5.27
C SER A 65 13.14 -1.75 5.42
N THR A 66 12.93 -0.93 4.39
CA THR A 66 13.24 0.50 4.46
C THR A 66 12.01 1.25 4.95
N PRO A 67 12.13 2.17 5.93
CA PRO A 67 11.02 3.00 6.37
C PRO A 67 10.34 3.68 5.18
N TRP A 68 9.02 3.80 5.22
CA TRP A 68 8.23 4.41 4.15
C TRP A 68 8.63 5.89 3.95
N ALA A 69 9.03 6.55 5.04
CA ALA A 69 9.63 7.88 5.04
C ALA A 69 10.94 7.98 4.23
N ASN A 70 11.54 6.87 3.77
CA ASN A 70 12.80 6.86 3.03
C ASN A 70 12.71 6.27 1.61
N VAL A 71 11.50 5.90 1.15
CA VAL A 71 11.28 5.32 -0.18
C VAL A 71 10.34 6.16 -1.05
N ASP A 72 10.38 5.94 -2.36
CA ASP A 72 9.45 6.53 -3.33
C ASP A 72 8.20 5.65 -3.53
N TYR A 73 8.38 4.33 -3.47
CA TYR A 73 7.33 3.34 -3.74
C TYR A 73 7.21 2.27 -2.65
N VAL A 74 5.98 1.81 -2.40
CA VAL A 74 5.70 0.60 -1.63
C VAL A 74 4.96 -0.41 -2.50
N PHE A 75 5.56 -1.57 -2.70
CA PHE A 75 4.92 -2.67 -3.38
C PHE A 75 4.15 -3.55 -2.38
N MET A 76 2.90 -3.89 -2.70
CA MET A 76 2.01 -4.58 -1.78
C MET A 76 1.34 -5.78 -2.45
N PRO A 77 1.44 -6.99 -1.87
CA PRO A 77 0.52 -8.07 -2.22
C PRO A 77 -0.91 -7.71 -1.80
N ILE A 78 -1.86 -7.82 -2.73
CA ILE A 78 -3.29 -7.63 -2.46
C ILE A 78 -4.08 -8.83 -2.98
N LEU A 79 -4.74 -9.54 -2.07
CA LEU A 79 -5.67 -10.63 -2.36
C LEU A 79 -7.09 -10.14 -2.07
N PRO A 80 -7.96 -10.05 -3.08
CA PRO A 80 -9.37 -9.77 -2.85
C PRO A 80 -10.03 -10.87 -2.01
N THR A 81 -11.15 -10.53 -1.39
CA THR A 81 -11.89 -11.36 -0.41
C THR A 81 -12.28 -12.76 -0.93
N ASN A 82 -12.31 -12.96 -2.24
CA ASN A 82 -12.66 -14.24 -2.88
C ASN A 82 -11.43 -15.05 -3.38
N MET A 83 -10.23 -14.76 -2.87
CA MET A 83 -9.04 -15.65 -2.85
C MET A 83 -8.49 -16.22 -4.17
N ALA A 84 -9.05 -15.89 -5.33
CA ALA A 84 -8.66 -16.55 -6.57
C ALA A 84 -7.35 -16.02 -7.21
N HIS A 85 -6.88 -14.83 -6.81
CA HIS A 85 -5.76 -14.19 -7.50
C HIS A 85 -5.05 -13.10 -6.69
N TRP A 86 -3.73 -13.12 -6.73
CA TRP A 86 -2.87 -12.11 -6.13
C TRP A 86 -2.66 -10.94 -7.10
N MET A 87 -3.01 -9.74 -6.65
CA MET A 87 -2.74 -8.48 -7.34
C MET A 87 -1.55 -7.77 -6.71
N LEU A 88 -0.93 -6.89 -7.50
CA LEU A 88 0.15 -6.03 -7.04
C LEU A 88 -0.35 -4.60 -6.84
N GLY A 89 -0.37 -4.13 -5.61
CA GLY A 89 -0.52 -2.71 -5.29
C GLY A 89 0.83 -1.99 -5.34
N VAL A 90 0.85 -0.79 -5.90
CA VAL A 90 2.00 0.11 -5.89
C VAL A 90 1.53 1.44 -5.32
N LEU A 91 1.94 1.73 -4.09
CA LEU A 91 1.73 3.04 -3.47
C LEU A 91 2.89 3.94 -3.82
N GLN A 92 2.59 5.09 -4.40
CA GLN A 92 3.55 6.15 -4.69
C GLN A 92 3.28 7.33 -3.75
N PHE A 93 4.27 7.71 -2.94
CA PHE A 93 4.08 8.74 -1.92
C PHE A 93 3.90 10.14 -2.50
N ARG A 94 4.66 10.52 -3.55
CA ARG A 94 4.56 11.87 -4.13
C ARG A 94 3.17 12.17 -4.69
N SER A 95 2.56 11.20 -5.36
CA SER A 95 1.25 11.36 -6.00
C SER A 95 0.09 10.87 -5.13
N HIS A 96 0.34 10.38 -3.91
CA HIS A 96 -0.66 9.80 -3.02
C HIS A 96 -1.53 8.72 -3.70
N THR A 97 -0.94 8.01 -4.66
CA THR A 97 -1.68 7.13 -5.57
C THR A 97 -1.36 5.67 -5.27
N LEU A 98 -2.41 4.85 -5.14
CA LEU A 98 -2.32 3.39 -5.11
C LEU A 98 -2.74 2.84 -6.47
N THR A 99 -1.78 2.38 -7.26
CA THR A 99 -2.03 1.70 -8.54
C THR A 99 -2.13 0.20 -8.29
N VAL A 100 -3.16 -0.46 -8.83
CA VAL A 100 -3.36 -1.91 -8.67
C VAL A 100 -3.21 -2.60 -10.01
N PHE A 101 -2.23 -3.49 -10.10
CA PHE A 101 -1.98 -4.33 -11.26
C PHE A 101 -2.65 -5.68 -11.06
N ASN A 102 -3.59 -6.00 -11.94
CA ASN A 102 -4.26 -7.29 -12.01
C ASN A 102 -3.79 -8.01 -13.28
N SER A 103 -3.12 -9.16 -13.11
CA SER A 103 -2.63 -9.98 -14.22
C SER A 103 -3.65 -10.97 -14.79
N ILE A 104 -4.87 -11.05 -14.24
CA ILE A 104 -5.96 -11.82 -14.86
C ILE A 104 -6.74 -10.93 -15.82
N ASP A 105 -6.87 -11.39 -17.07
CA ASP A 105 -7.58 -10.69 -18.13
C ASP A 105 -9.10 -10.63 -17.84
N LYS A 106 -9.63 -9.41 -17.90
CA LYS A 106 -11.04 -8.95 -17.99
C LYS A 106 -12.15 -9.47 -17.06
N SER A 107 -11.96 -10.39 -16.11
CA SER A 107 -13.11 -11.01 -15.39
C SER A 107 -13.22 -10.79 -13.88
N TYR A 108 -12.25 -10.14 -13.21
CA TYR A 108 -12.46 -9.72 -11.83
C TYR A 108 -13.31 -8.45 -11.82
N ARG A 109 -14.65 -8.61 -11.91
CA ARG A 109 -15.63 -7.53 -11.96
C ARG A 109 -15.14 -6.35 -11.12
N ASP A 110 -14.91 -5.20 -11.74
CA ASP A 110 -14.18 -4.08 -11.13
C ASP A 110 -14.68 -3.74 -9.73
N TRP A 111 -15.98 -3.85 -9.48
CA TRP A 111 -16.58 -3.65 -8.16
C TRP A 111 -16.01 -4.55 -7.05
N LYS A 112 -15.62 -5.80 -7.34
CA LYS A 112 -15.01 -6.71 -6.36
C LYS A 112 -13.59 -6.28 -6.02
N VAL A 113 -12.83 -5.83 -7.02
CA VAL A 113 -11.51 -5.23 -6.80
C VAL A 113 -11.67 -3.96 -5.97
N LEU A 114 -12.60 -3.09 -6.35
CA LEU A 114 -12.90 -1.84 -5.62
C LEU A 114 -13.27 -2.10 -4.17
N GLN A 115 -14.12 -3.11 -3.90
CA GLN A 115 -14.46 -3.50 -2.51
C GLN A 115 -13.24 -4.00 -1.73
N ALA A 116 -12.38 -4.80 -2.34
CA ALA A 116 -11.16 -5.28 -1.70
C ALA A 116 -10.13 -4.19 -1.44
N ILE A 117 -10.08 -3.16 -2.29
CA ILE A 117 -9.13 -2.05 -2.22
C ILE A 117 -9.61 -0.92 -1.31
N LYS A 118 -10.92 -0.76 -1.12
CA LYS A 118 -11.50 0.29 -0.26
C LYS A 118 -10.88 0.36 1.14
N PRO A 119 -10.68 -0.76 1.88
CA PRO A 119 -9.96 -0.74 3.15
C PRO A 119 -8.55 -0.17 3.06
N TYR A 120 -7.80 -0.54 2.03
CA TYR A 120 -6.44 -0.07 1.81
C TYR A 120 -6.41 1.44 1.62
N VAL A 121 -7.21 1.97 0.69
CA VAL A 121 -7.20 3.42 0.40
C VAL A 121 -7.51 4.22 1.67
N LYS A 122 -8.50 3.82 2.45
CA LYS A 122 -8.90 4.53 3.67
C LYS A 122 -7.85 4.45 4.78
N ILE A 123 -7.32 3.26 5.04
CA ILE A 123 -6.31 3.05 6.09
C ILE A 123 -4.97 3.66 5.70
N LEU A 124 -4.51 3.48 4.46
CA LEU A 124 -3.26 4.07 3.97
C LEU A 124 -3.30 5.59 4.04
N HIS A 125 -4.42 6.21 3.62
CA HIS A 125 -4.57 7.66 3.72
C HIS A 125 -4.45 8.15 5.16
N ALA A 126 -5.17 7.51 6.10
CA ALA A 126 -5.11 7.89 7.51
C ALA A 126 -3.71 7.65 8.12
N LEU A 127 -3.05 6.56 7.74
CA LEU A 127 -1.71 6.18 8.22
C LEU A 127 -0.64 7.16 7.73
N MET A 128 -0.71 7.56 6.46
CA MET A 128 0.21 8.54 5.88
C MET A 128 0.06 9.92 6.52
N ASN A 129 -1.19 10.35 6.78
CA ASN A 129 -1.44 11.63 7.44
C ASN A 129 -0.97 11.62 8.90
N ALA A 130 -1.28 10.56 9.65
CA ALA A 130 -0.94 10.48 11.06
C ALA A 130 0.56 10.34 11.33
N LEU A 131 1.31 9.79 10.37
CA LEU A 131 2.77 9.68 10.44
C LEU A 131 3.47 10.81 9.68
N GLU A 132 2.71 11.80 9.17
CA GLU A 132 3.22 12.96 8.42
C GLU A 132 4.11 12.60 7.21
N ILE A 133 3.96 11.39 6.67
CA ILE A 133 4.74 10.89 5.52
C ILE A 133 4.36 11.63 4.23
N SER A 134 3.14 12.18 4.20
CA SER A 134 2.56 13.00 3.14
C SER A 134 3.34 14.28 2.81
N ASN A 135 4.22 14.76 3.70
CA ASN A 135 4.91 16.05 3.57
C ASN A 135 6.12 16.02 2.60
N LYS A 136 6.26 14.97 1.78
CA LYS A 136 7.37 14.81 0.83
C LYS A 136 7.19 15.52 -0.50
N ASP A 137 6.00 16.05 -0.79
CA ASP A 137 5.76 16.86 -1.98
C ASP A 137 5.55 18.33 -1.57
N PRO A 138 6.45 19.26 -1.96
CA PRO A 138 6.26 20.70 -1.78
C PRO A 138 4.95 21.23 -2.40
N ASN A 139 4.32 20.46 -3.30
CA ASN A 139 3.08 20.79 -4.00
C ASN A 139 1.84 20.03 -3.48
N TYR A 140 1.93 19.33 -2.34
CA TYR A 140 0.77 18.64 -1.77
C TYR A 140 -0.23 19.64 -1.17
N HIS A 141 -1.39 19.79 -1.79
CA HIS A 141 -2.46 20.70 -1.38
C HIS A 141 -3.68 19.98 -0.75
N GLY A 142 -3.47 19.11 0.25
CA GLY A 142 -4.57 18.54 1.03
C GLY A 142 -5.52 17.62 0.24
N PRO A 143 -6.67 17.19 0.80
CA PRO A 143 -7.37 15.99 0.35
C PRO A 143 -8.20 16.23 -0.90
N GLY A 144 -7.55 16.25 -2.06
CA GLY A 144 -8.20 15.89 -3.31
C GLY A 144 -8.48 14.39 -3.27
N CYS A 145 -9.71 14.00 -2.93
CA CYS A 145 -10.17 12.62 -3.09
C CYS A 145 -10.07 12.25 -4.57
N VAL A 146 -8.97 11.61 -4.99
CA VAL A 146 -8.79 11.15 -6.35
C VAL A 146 -9.74 9.97 -6.56
N GLU A 147 -10.75 10.19 -7.40
CA GLU A 147 -11.68 9.16 -7.86
C GLU A 147 -10.91 8.02 -8.55
N LEU A 148 -11.32 6.79 -8.23
CA LEU A 148 -10.88 5.59 -8.92
C LEU A 148 -11.36 5.64 -10.37
N ARG A 149 -10.50 6.12 -11.28
CA ARG A 149 -10.75 6.01 -12.71
C ARG A 149 -10.42 4.59 -13.16
N SER A 150 -11.45 3.82 -13.50
CA SER A 150 -11.29 2.61 -14.31
C SER A 150 -10.90 3.04 -15.72
N SER A 151 -9.66 2.78 -16.11
CA SER A 151 -9.24 2.93 -17.50
C SER A 151 -9.84 1.78 -18.31
N SER A 152 -10.96 2.05 -18.99
CA SER A 152 -11.49 1.17 -20.01
C SER A 152 -10.65 1.34 -21.28
N THR A 153 -9.98 0.28 -21.72
CA THR A 153 -9.47 0.14 -23.08
C THR A 153 -10.49 -0.57 -23.97
#